data_AF-A0A6H1UDQ2-F1
#
_entry.id   AF-A0A6H1UDQ2-F1
#
_cell.length_a   1.000
_cell.length_b   1.000
_cell.length_c   1.000
_cell.angle_alpha   90.00
_cell.angle_beta   90.00
_cell.angle_gamma   90.00
#
_symmetry.space_group_name_H-M   'P 1'
#
loop_
_entity.id
_entity.type
_entity.pdbx_description
1 polymer ?
#
loop_
_entity_poly.entity_id
_entity_poly.type
_entity_poly.pdbx_seq_one_letter_code
_entity_poly.pdbx_strand_id
1 'polypeptide(L)'
;MTSDKISFEEIKEIYDNFIDSCAKFCFFTRSIEKQKEKSNECVQYINLIKSYKFQVIERNAEYQANHFFHMQCMMNAMKSTLDMWVKIKEDEFEKAWCLLIDAQEYVEVALKVADYEGIRNFESKLASIEHSIFPDWTLYNSPGHTETIGKCSICHKNFALCDHIENQIYLGKLCQRVDIKIIEANHVALVKNPKDRRCIITKITDDEGKTFDYFTWNESDKQLSGNPKPDEMMISSIIMSFRTLDFS
;
A
#
# COMPACT_ATOMS: atom_id res chain seq x y z
N MET A 1 -35.16 15.54 19.51
CA MET A 1 -34.81 14.39 18.65
C MET A 1 -33.60 13.73 19.27
N THR A 2 -33.83 12.65 20.01
CA THR A 2 -32.78 11.77 20.52
C THR A 2 -32.09 11.14 19.32
N SER A 3 -30.89 11.64 18.99
CA SER A 3 -29.97 10.94 18.11
C SER A 3 -29.64 9.61 18.79
N ASP A 4 -30.28 8.52 18.38
CA ASP A 4 -29.88 7.19 18.83
C ASP A 4 -28.39 7.03 18.49
N LYS A 5 -27.58 6.95 19.54
CA LYS A 5 -26.13 6.80 19.40
C LYS A 5 -25.90 5.35 18.99
N ILE A 6 -25.48 5.16 17.74
CA ILE A 6 -25.07 3.84 17.26
C ILE A 6 -23.90 3.33 18.13
N SER A 7 -24.01 2.09 18.59
CA SER A 7 -23.02 1.40 19.39
C SER A 7 -21.83 0.95 18.54
N PHE A 8 -20.71 0.60 19.20
CA PHE A 8 -19.54 0.09 18.52
C PHE A 8 -19.84 -1.26 17.82
N GLU A 9 -20.63 -2.10 18.47
CA GLU A 9 -21.06 -3.41 17.98
C GLU A 9 -21.92 -3.28 16.72
N GLU A 10 -22.87 -2.34 16.69
CA GLU A 10 -23.67 -2.05 15.50
C GLU A 10 -22.79 -1.51 14.35
N ILE A 11 -21.82 -0.64 14.63
CA ILE A 11 -20.88 -0.17 13.59
C ILE A 11 -20.06 -1.35 13.05
N LYS A 12 -19.61 -2.26 13.91
CA LYS A 12 -18.87 -3.45 13.50
C LYS A 12 -19.70 -4.34 12.57
N GLU A 13 -20.97 -4.57 12.87
CA GLU A 13 -21.86 -5.35 12.02
C GLU A 13 -22.07 -4.68 10.64
N ILE A 14 -22.25 -3.36 10.60
CA ILE A 14 -22.34 -2.62 9.34
C ILE A 14 -21.03 -2.75 8.55
N TYR A 15 -19.89 -2.67 9.23
CA TYR A 15 -18.57 -2.83 8.63
C TYR A 15 -18.38 -4.23 8.03
N ASP A 16 -18.71 -5.29 8.78
CA ASP A 16 -18.59 -6.68 8.33
C ASP A 16 -19.44 -6.90 7.06
N ASN A 17 -20.66 -6.37 7.03
CA ASN A 17 -21.51 -6.41 5.83
C ASN A 17 -20.93 -5.62 4.64
N PHE A 18 -20.34 -4.45 4.91
CA PHE A 18 -19.78 -3.60 3.86
C PHE A 18 -18.53 -4.22 3.24
N ILE A 19 -17.61 -4.76 4.06
CA ILE A 19 -16.37 -5.39 3.58
C ILE A 19 -16.67 -6.64 2.76
N ASP A 20 -17.66 -7.45 3.16
CA ASP A 20 -18.13 -8.60 2.39
C ASP A 20 -18.75 -8.17 1.04
N SER A 21 -19.40 -7.01 1.01
CA SER A 21 -19.91 -6.44 -0.24
C SER A 21 -18.78 -6.06 -1.19
N CYS A 22 -17.67 -5.51 -0.68
CA CYS A 22 -16.47 -5.18 -1.46
C CYS A 22 -15.80 -6.43 -2.02
N ALA A 23 -15.68 -7.48 -1.19
CA ALA A 23 -15.01 -8.73 -1.56
C ALA A 23 -15.59 -9.38 -2.83
N LYS A 24 -16.90 -9.22 -3.09
CA LYS A 24 -17.59 -9.69 -4.30
C LYS A 24 -17.02 -9.10 -5.60
N PHE A 25 -16.44 -7.90 -5.54
CA PHE A 25 -15.87 -7.18 -6.67
C PHE A 25 -14.34 -7.30 -6.78
N CYS A 26 -13.67 -7.85 -5.77
CA CYS A 26 -12.22 -8.06 -5.72
C CYS A 26 -11.76 -9.28 -6.54
N PHE A 27 -12.18 -9.36 -7.81
CA PHE A 27 -11.79 -10.38 -8.78
C PHE A 27 -11.55 -9.75 -10.15
N PHE A 28 -10.54 -10.23 -10.87
CA PHE A 28 -10.20 -9.73 -12.21
C PHE A 28 -11.40 -9.70 -13.17
N THR A 29 -12.23 -10.75 -13.19
CA THR A 29 -13.32 -10.92 -14.16
C THR A 29 -14.54 -10.02 -13.97
N ARG A 30 -14.57 -9.17 -12.94
CA ARG A 30 -15.70 -8.26 -12.68
C ARG A 30 -15.71 -7.08 -13.66
N SER A 31 -16.84 -6.39 -13.82
CA SER A 31 -16.90 -5.19 -14.65
C SER A 31 -16.00 -4.09 -14.06
N ILE A 32 -15.25 -3.39 -14.92
CA ILE A 32 -14.39 -2.27 -14.51
C ILE A 32 -15.22 -1.13 -13.93
N GLU A 33 -16.40 -0.85 -14.50
CA GLU A 33 -17.34 0.17 -14.03
C GLU A 33 -17.79 -0.14 -12.60
N LYS A 34 -18.14 -1.40 -12.32
CA LYS A 34 -18.55 -1.84 -10.99
C LYS A 34 -17.43 -1.81 -9.97
N GLN A 35 -16.19 -2.08 -10.38
CA GLN A 35 -15.03 -1.95 -9.50
C GLN A 35 -14.72 -0.48 -9.18
N LYS A 36 -14.82 0.42 -10.16
CA LYS A 36 -14.69 1.88 -9.96
C LYS A 36 -15.78 2.41 -9.03
N GLU A 37 -17.04 2.03 -9.25
CA GLU A 37 -18.17 2.37 -8.38
C GLU A 37 -17.89 1.93 -6.94
N LYS A 38 -17.52 0.66 -6.74
CA LYS A 38 -17.24 0.13 -5.40
C LYS A 38 -16.01 0.76 -4.74
N SER A 39 -14.98 1.09 -5.51
CA SER A 39 -13.80 1.82 -5.00
C SER A 39 -14.19 3.21 -4.49
N ASN A 40 -15.06 3.93 -5.21
CA ASN A 40 -15.59 5.22 -4.75
C ASN A 40 -16.43 5.11 -3.47
N GLU A 41 -17.26 4.06 -3.37
CA GLU A 41 -17.98 3.78 -2.11
C GLU A 41 -17.01 3.52 -0.95
N CYS A 42 -15.90 2.81 -1.19
CA CYS A 42 -14.88 2.58 -0.17
C CYS A 42 -14.30 3.90 0.36
N VAL A 43 -14.05 4.90 -0.50
CA VAL A 43 -13.57 6.23 -0.08
C VAL A 43 -14.53 6.89 0.91
N GLN A 44 -15.83 6.86 0.60
CA GLN A 44 -16.86 7.43 1.47
C GLN A 44 -16.89 6.70 2.82
N TYR A 45 -16.81 5.37 2.78
CA TYR A 45 -16.85 4.54 3.98
C TYR A 45 -15.58 4.68 4.85
N ILE A 46 -14.40 4.82 4.25
CA ILE A 46 -13.15 5.11 4.96
C ILE A 46 -13.27 6.43 5.74
N ASN A 47 -13.83 7.47 5.12
CA ASN A 47 -14.06 8.75 5.80
C ASN A 47 -15.03 8.62 6.97
N LEU A 48 -16.06 7.78 6.84
CA LEU A 48 -16.98 7.47 7.93
C LEU A 48 -16.25 6.77 9.09
N ILE A 49 -15.47 5.72 8.82
CA ILE A 49 -14.66 5.02 9.84
C ILE A 49 -13.73 5.99 10.55
N LYS A 50 -13.05 6.86 9.81
CA LYS A 50 -12.18 7.90 10.38
C LYS A 50 -12.91 8.84 11.31
N SER A 51 -14.15 9.21 10.99
CA SER A 51 -14.98 10.06 11.86
C SER A 51 -15.31 9.37 13.19
N TYR A 52 -15.58 8.06 13.18
CA TYR A 52 -15.78 7.29 14.41
C TYR A 52 -14.48 7.12 15.19
N LYS A 53 -13.38 6.82 14.50
CA LYS A 53 -12.03 6.75 15.08
C LYS A 53 -11.70 8.04 15.85
N PHE A 54 -11.93 9.19 15.23
CA PHE A 54 -11.66 10.48 15.86
C PHE A 54 -12.48 10.69 17.15
N GLN A 55 -13.79 10.37 17.12
CA GLN A 55 -14.66 10.50 18.29
C GLN A 55 -14.23 9.63 19.48
N VAL A 56 -13.70 8.42 19.23
CA VAL A 56 -13.22 7.55 20.31
C VAL A 56 -11.81 7.91 20.79
N ILE A 57 -10.98 8.48 19.91
CA ILE A 57 -9.69 9.06 20.30
C ILE A 57 -9.90 10.21 21.28
N GLU A 58 -10.85 11.11 21.02
CA GLU A 58 -11.19 12.22 21.93
C GLU A 58 -11.63 11.75 23.32
N ARG A 59 -12.21 10.55 23.40
CA ARG A 59 -12.64 9.91 24.66
C ARG A 59 -11.55 9.05 25.31
N ASN A 60 -10.35 9.03 24.71
CA ASN A 60 -9.24 8.18 25.12
C ASN A 60 -9.60 6.68 25.19
N ALA A 61 -10.51 6.24 24.31
CA ALA A 61 -11.00 4.87 24.26
C ALA A 61 -10.12 4.03 23.32
N GLU A 62 -8.95 3.63 23.84
CA GLU A 62 -7.87 3.02 23.06
C GLU A 62 -8.27 1.76 22.30
N TYR A 63 -8.99 0.85 22.97
CA TYR A 63 -9.44 -0.39 22.35
C TYR A 63 -10.27 -0.12 21.09
N GLN A 64 -11.28 0.76 21.19
CA GLN A 64 -12.14 1.14 20.08
C GLN A 64 -11.36 1.92 19.01
N ALA A 65 -10.46 2.81 19.40
CA ALA A 65 -9.64 3.58 18.47
C ALA A 65 -8.74 2.67 17.61
N ASN A 66 -8.11 1.69 18.25
CA ASN A 66 -7.30 0.69 17.56
C ASN A 66 -8.16 -0.17 16.61
N HIS A 67 -9.37 -0.57 17.02
CA HIS A 67 -10.26 -1.32 16.15
C HIS A 67 -10.78 -0.51 14.95
N PHE A 68 -11.11 0.77 15.12
CA PHE A 68 -11.44 1.61 13.97
C PHE A 68 -10.24 1.83 13.05
N PHE A 69 -9.02 1.91 13.61
CA PHE A 69 -7.80 1.95 12.81
C PHE A 69 -7.59 0.66 11.99
N HIS A 70 -7.87 -0.50 12.59
CA HIS A 70 -7.89 -1.78 11.89
C HIS A 70 -8.92 -1.77 10.73
N MET A 71 -10.15 -1.36 11.00
CA MET A 71 -11.20 -1.25 9.98
C MET A 71 -10.79 -0.32 8.82
N GLN A 72 -10.16 0.83 9.15
CA GLN A 72 -9.61 1.76 8.15
C GLN A 72 -8.55 1.09 7.28
N CYS A 73 -7.60 0.38 7.88
CA CYS A 73 -6.54 -0.32 7.14
C CYS A 73 -7.15 -1.38 6.21
N MET A 74 -8.08 -2.20 6.70
CA MET A 74 -8.75 -3.21 5.89
C MET A 74 -9.57 -2.62 4.75
N MET A 75 -10.25 -1.49 4.96
CA MET A 75 -10.97 -0.82 3.89
C MET A 75 -10.04 -0.22 2.84
N ASN A 76 -8.92 0.35 3.26
CA ASN A 76 -7.88 0.82 2.35
C ASN A 76 -7.28 -0.34 1.55
N ALA A 77 -7.05 -1.50 2.17
CA ALA A 77 -6.57 -2.69 1.47
C ALA A 77 -7.58 -3.19 0.41
N MET A 78 -8.87 -3.22 0.75
CA MET A 78 -9.93 -3.57 -0.21
C MET A 78 -10.00 -2.58 -1.37
N LYS A 79 -9.95 -1.27 -1.07
CA LYS A 79 -9.94 -0.22 -2.09
C LYS A 79 -8.73 -0.36 -3.02
N SER A 80 -7.53 -0.52 -2.46
CA SER A 80 -6.31 -0.72 -3.26
C SER A 80 -6.40 -1.97 -4.13
N THR A 81 -7.03 -3.05 -3.64
CA THR A 81 -7.27 -4.27 -4.43
C THR A 81 -8.23 -4.01 -5.60
N LEU A 82 -9.31 -3.26 -5.37
CA LEU A 82 -10.26 -2.88 -6.44
C LEU A 82 -9.56 -1.99 -7.49
N ASP A 83 -8.83 -0.98 -7.03
CA ASP A 83 -8.10 -0.07 -7.90
C ASP A 83 -7.00 -0.78 -8.69
N MET A 84 -6.34 -1.78 -8.09
CA MET A 84 -5.36 -2.62 -8.79
C MET A 84 -6.01 -3.32 -9.98
N TRP A 85 -7.17 -3.96 -9.79
CA TRP A 85 -7.88 -4.60 -10.90
C TRP A 85 -8.32 -3.62 -11.98
N VAL A 86 -8.75 -2.41 -11.58
CA VAL A 86 -9.06 -1.33 -12.52
C VAL A 86 -7.82 -0.96 -13.32
N LYS A 87 -6.66 -0.77 -12.67
CA LYS A 87 -5.41 -0.39 -13.34
C LYS A 87 -4.87 -1.47 -14.27
N ILE A 88 -5.02 -2.76 -13.92
CA ILE A 88 -4.69 -3.86 -14.83
C ILE A 88 -5.51 -3.76 -16.12
N LYS A 89 -6.82 -3.47 -16.02
CA LYS A 89 -7.71 -3.36 -17.19
C LYS A 89 -7.53 -2.09 -18.01
N GLU A 90 -6.83 -1.12 -17.44
CA GLU A 90 -6.44 0.12 -18.11
C GLU A 90 -5.01 0.03 -18.66
N ASP A 91 -4.39 -1.15 -18.63
CA ASP A 91 -3.00 -1.41 -19.02
C ASP A 91 -1.97 -0.56 -18.23
N GLU A 92 -2.34 -0.11 -17.02
CA GLU A 92 -1.50 0.66 -16.11
C GLU A 92 -0.81 -0.27 -15.07
N PHE A 93 -0.05 -1.26 -15.56
CA PHE A 93 0.48 -2.37 -14.74
C PHE A 93 1.42 -1.95 -13.61
N GLU A 94 2.29 -0.95 -13.81
CA GLU A 94 3.16 -0.41 -12.76
C GLU A 94 2.35 0.19 -11.59
N LYS A 95 1.26 0.90 -11.91
CA LYS A 95 0.36 1.46 -10.89
C LYS A 95 -0.41 0.36 -10.17
N ALA A 96 -0.83 -0.67 -10.91
CA ALA A 96 -1.48 -1.84 -10.33
C ALA A 96 -0.54 -2.57 -9.36
N TRP A 97 0.73 -2.78 -9.72
CA TRP A 97 1.75 -3.34 -8.83
C TRP A 97 1.85 -2.54 -7.53
N CYS A 98 1.97 -1.22 -7.62
CA CYS A 98 2.03 -0.36 -6.44
C CYS A 98 0.80 -0.52 -5.53
N LEU A 99 -0.39 -0.66 -6.11
CA LEU A 99 -1.65 -0.84 -5.38
C LEU A 99 -1.75 -2.22 -4.71
N LEU A 100 -1.19 -3.27 -5.32
CA LEU A 100 -1.07 -4.57 -4.67
C LEU A 100 -0.21 -4.47 -3.41
N ILE A 101 0.97 -3.85 -3.52
CA ILE A 101 1.87 -3.68 -2.37
C ILE A 101 1.22 -2.81 -1.29
N ASP A 102 0.48 -1.75 -1.66
CA ASP A 102 -0.28 -0.98 -0.67
C ASP A 102 -1.27 -1.86 0.09
N ALA A 103 -2.03 -2.70 -0.63
CA ALA A 103 -3.02 -3.58 -0.01
C ALA A 103 -2.38 -4.54 0.99
N GLN A 104 -1.22 -5.10 0.64
CA GLN A 104 -0.46 -6.00 1.50
C GLN A 104 0.08 -5.28 2.74
N GLU A 105 0.64 -4.08 2.59
CA GLU A 105 1.14 -3.26 3.72
C GLU A 105 0.01 -2.82 4.67
N TYR A 106 -1.16 -2.47 4.15
CA TYR A 106 -2.34 -2.19 4.98
C TYR A 106 -2.77 -3.41 5.79
N VAL A 107 -2.76 -4.61 5.18
CA VAL A 107 -3.08 -5.86 5.87
C VAL A 107 -2.05 -6.18 6.95
N GLU A 108 -0.75 -6.01 6.67
CA GLU A 108 0.32 -6.20 7.66
C GLU A 108 0.10 -5.31 8.90
N VAL A 109 -0.26 -4.03 8.68
CA VAL A 109 -0.55 -3.11 9.79
C VAL A 109 -1.84 -3.48 10.51
N ALA A 110 -2.90 -3.86 9.79
CA ALA A 110 -4.18 -4.27 10.38
C ALA A 110 -4.05 -5.50 11.30
N LEU A 111 -3.19 -6.46 10.92
CA LEU A 111 -2.91 -7.69 11.68
C LEU A 111 -2.30 -7.41 13.06
N LYS A 112 -1.66 -6.26 13.27
CA LYS A 112 -1.12 -5.86 14.58
C LYS A 112 -2.19 -5.52 15.61
N VAL A 113 -3.41 -5.20 15.15
CA VAL A 113 -4.54 -4.92 16.03
C VAL A 113 -5.35 -6.19 16.29
N ALA A 114 -5.67 -6.94 15.22
CA ALA A 114 -6.50 -8.12 15.29
C ALA A 114 -6.07 -9.14 14.23
N ASP A 115 -5.87 -10.38 14.67
CA ASP A 115 -5.51 -11.52 13.84
C ASP A 115 -6.64 -12.56 13.88
N TYR A 116 -7.25 -12.80 12.73
CA TYR A 116 -8.37 -13.72 12.58
C TYR A 116 -8.37 -14.35 11.18
N GLU A 117 -9.11 -15.44 11.01
CA GLU A 117 -9.09 -16.23 9.77
C GLU A 117 -9.40 -15.39 8.51
N GLY A 118 -10.39 -14.49 8.57
CA GLY A 118 -10.78 -13.65 7.45
C GLY A 118 -9.64 -12.75 6.91
N ILE A 119 -8.86 -12.11 7.79
CA ILE A 119 -7.73 -11.27 7.38
C ILE A 119 -6.56 -12.12 6.84
N ARG A 120 -6.31 -13.30 7.41
CA ARG A 120 -5.29 -14.25 6.91
C ARG A 120 -5.65 -14.84 5.55
N ASN A 121 -6.93 -15.14 5.33
CA ASN A 121 -7.43 -15.56 4.02
C ASN A 121 -7.24 -14.45 2.98
N PHE A 122 -7.45 -13.19 3.37
CA PHE A 122 -7.23 -12.06 2.47
C PHE A 122 -5.74 -11.81 2.20
N GLU A 123 -4.88 -11.88 3.22
CA GLU A 123 -3.41 -11.85 3.08
C GLU A 123 -2.92 -12.90 2.08
N SER A 124 -3.35 -14.16 2.25
CA SER A 124 -3.00 -15.25 1.34
C SER A 124 -3.51 -14.99 -0.08
N LYS A 125 -4.72 -14.42 -0.24
CA LYS A 125 -5.26 -14.06 -1.55
C LYS A 125 -4.39 -13.00 -2.25
N LEU A 126 -3.94 -11.97 -1.52
CA LEU A 126 -3.06 -10.94 -2.08
C LEU A 126 -1.70 -11.53 -2.49
N ALA A 127 -1.13 -12.44 -1.69
CA ALA A 127 0.08 -13.15 -2.07
C ALA A 127 -0.12 -14.03 -3.33
N SER A 128 -1.25 -14.72 -3.46
CA SER A 128 -1.56 -15.48 -4.67
C SER A 128 -1.73 -14.58 -5.91
N ILE A 129 -2.30 -13.38 -5.75
CA ILE A 129 -2.40 -12.40 -6.83
C ILE A 129 -1.01 -11.96 -7.29
N GLU A 130 -0.09 -11.69 -6.35
CA GLU A 130 1.30 -11.32 -6.65
C GLU A 130 1.94 -12.31 -7.62
N HIS A 131 1.89 -13.60 -7.28
CA HIS A 131 2.53 -14.67 -8.07
C HIS A 131 1.76 -15.12 -9.33
N SER A 132 0.46 -14.81 -9.42
CA SER A 132 -0.37 -15.30 -10.54
C SER A 132 -0.62 -14.24 -11.62
N ILE A 133 -0.49 -12.96 -11.28
CA ILE A 133 -0.89 -11.84 -12.15
C ILE A 133 0.31 -10.99 -12.57
N PHE A 134 1.31 -10.84 -11.70
CA PHE A 134 2.47 -10.02 -11.95
C PHE A 134 3.71 -10.87 -12.24
N PRO A 135 4.74 -10.33 -12.92
CA PRO A 135 6.02 -10.99 -13.07
C PRO A 135 6.66 -11.30 -11.71
N ASP A 136 7.30 -12.46 -11.59
CA ASP A 136 8.12 -12.76 -10.42
C ASP A 136 9.39 -11.90 -10.44
N TRP A 137 9.49 -10.97 -9.49
CA TRP A 137 10.66 -10.12 -9.33
C TRP A 137 11.79 -10.88 -8.63
N THR A 138 12.87 -11.18 -9.36
CA THR A 138 14.05 -11.83 -8.75
C THR A 138 14.90 -10.85 -7.94
N LEU A 139 14.92 -9.57 -8.36
CA LEU A 139 15.73 -8.51 -7.77
C LEU A 139 14.92 -7.22 -7.72
N TYR A 140 15.10 -6.48 -6.62
CA TYR A 140 14.53 -5.17 -6.36
C TYR A 140 15.65 -4.15 -6.14
N ASN A 141 15.35 -2.90 -6.45
CA ASN A 141 16.23 -1.78 -6.14
C ASN A 141 16.08 -1.39 -4.66
N SER A 142 17.20 -1.24 -3.97
CA SER A 142 17.27 -0.74 -2.61
C SER A 142 18.19 0.48 -2.58
N PRO A 143 17.65 1.70 -2.38
CA PRO A 143 18.48 2.90 -2.31
C PRO A 143 19.24 2.93 -0.99
N GLY A 144 20.53 3.24 -1.07
CA GLY A 144 21.37 3.59 0.06
C GLY A 144 21.52 5.10 0.13
N HIS A 145 20.95 5.72 1.17
CA HIS A 145 21.00 7.16 1.38
C HIS A 145 21.07 7.52 2.86
N THR A 146 21.59 8.71 3.15
CA THR A 146 21.55 9.34 4.47
C THR A 146 20.32 10.22 4.56
N GLU A 147 19.56 10.11 5.64
CA GLU A 147 18.33 10.87 5.86
C GLU A 147 18.27 11.49 7.26
N THR A 148 17.45 12.52 7.44
CA THR A 148 17.16 13.07 8.76
C THR A 148 16.37 12.06 9.60
N ILE A 149 16.53 12.10 10.92
CA ILE A 149 15.80 11.21 11.82
C ILE A 149 14.26 11.43 11.77
N GLY A 150 13.80 12.61 11.36
CA GLY A 150 12.38 12.94 11.30
C GLY A 150 11.72 13.10 12.67
N LYS A 151 10.39 13.04 12.68
CA LYS A 151 9.54 13.18 13.86
C LYS A 151 8.62 11.98 14.02
N CYS A 152 8.11 11.77 15.22
CA CYS A 152 7.06 10.77 15.45
C CYS A 152 5.72 11.26 14.89
N SER A 153 5.00 10.40 14.17
CA SER A 153 3.63 10.67 13.68
C SER A 153 2.60 10.91 14.79
N ILE A 154 2.85 10.45 16.02
CA ILE A 154 1.89 10.52 17.14
C ILE A 154 2.16 11.73 18.04
N CYS A 155 3.39 11.87 18.57
CA CYS A 155 3.72 12.94 19.50
C CYS A 155 4.42 14.13 18.84
N HIS A 156 4.78 14.04 17.56
CA HIS A 156 5.47 15.08 16.79
C HIS A 156 6.83 15.55 17.35
N LYS A 157 7.36 14.88 18.37
CA LYS A 157 8.72 15.10 18.87
C LYS A 157 9.74 14.55 17.86
N ASN A 158 10.98 15.03 17.96
CA ASN A 158 12.13 14.39 17.29
C ASN A 158 12.14 12.90 17.65
N PHE A 159 12.30 12.04 16.65
CA PHE A 159 12.17 10.60 16.86
C PHE A 159 13.20 10.01 17.84
N ALA A 160 14.41 10.61 17.95
CA ALA A 160 15.39 10.21 18.97
C ALA A 160 14.94 10.49 20.42
N LEU A 161 13.95 11.37 20.59
CA LEU A 161 13.40 11.77 21.90
C LEU A 161 11.96 11.24 22.09
N CYS A 162 11.54 10.31 21.25
CA CYS A 162 10.20 9.74 21.27
C CYS A 162 10.18 8.45 22.10
N ASP A 163 9.22 8.34 23.02
CA ASP A 163 9.03 7.14 23.84
C ASP A 163 8.18 6.05 23.14
N HIS A 164 7.54 6.37 22.02
CA HIS A 164 6.79 5.37 21.23
C HIS A 164 7.74 4.47 20.45
N ILE A 165 7.46 3.17 20.50
CA ILE A 165 8.14 2.16 19.67
C ILE A 165 7.70 2.34 18.21
N GLU A 166 8.66 2.41 17.29
CA GLU A 166 8.38 2.47 15.85
C GLU A 166 7.55 1.27 15.41
N ASN A 167 6.60 1.50 14.52
CA ASN A 167 5.74 0.49 13.92
C ASN A 167 4.72 -0.17 14.89
N GLN A 168 4.51 0.43 16.07
CA GLN A 168 3.46 0.08 17.03
C GLN A 168 2.25 1.02 16.95
N ILE A 169 1.08 0.53 17.35
CA ILE A 169 -0.20 1.25 17.26
C ILE A 169 -0.60 1.74 18.65
N TYR A 170 -0.93 3.02 18.76
CA TYR A 170 -1.37 3.66 19.99
C TYR A 170 -2.59 4.52 19.69
N LEU A 171 -3.70 4.28 20.41
CA LEU A 171 -4.92 5.09 20.33
C LEU A 171 -5.34 5.41 18.87
N GLY A 172 -5.43 4.36 18.04
CA GLY A 172 -5.85 4.45 16.64
C GLY A 172 -4.84 5.10 15.68
N LYS A 173 -3.56 5.19 16.06
CA LYS A 173 -2.49 5.78 15.27
C LYS A 173 -1.26 4.87 15.22
N LEU A 174 -0.66 4.73 14.04
CA LEU A 174 0.62 4.03 13.87
C LEU A 174 1.79 4.98 14.16
N CYS A 175 2.71 4.57 15.03
CA CYS A 175 3.97 5.28 15.27
C CYS A 175 4.92 5.03 14.10
N GLN A 176 5.26 6.10 13.38
CA GLN A 176 6.18 6.07 12.25
C GLN A 176 6.97 7.37 12.19
N ARG A 177 8.12 7.31 11.53
CA ARG A 177 8.93 8.49 11.24
C ARG A 177 8.30 9.28 10.10
N VAL A 178 7.98 10.55 10.35
CA VAL A 178 7.48 11.52 9.37
C VAL A 178 8.44 12.70 9.26
N ASP A 179 8.24 13.59 8.29
CA ASP A 179 9.15 14.73 8.02
C ASP A 179 10.61 14.32 7.76
N ILE A 180 10.83 13.12 7.21
CA ILE A 180 12.16 12.64 6.82
C ILE A 180 12.60 13.40 5.56
N LYS A 181 13.86 13.83 5.54
CA LYS A 181 14.50 14.47 4.39
C LYS A 181 15.75 13.70 4.00
N ILE A 182 15.88 13.38 2.72
CA ILE A 182 17.11 12.81 2.16
C ILE A 182 18.18 13.90 2.16
N ILE A 183 19.32 13.58 2.78
CA ILE A 183 20.49 14.46 2.88
C ILE A 183 21.44 14.14 1.73
N GLU A 184 21.70 12.85 1.50
CA GLU A 184 22.70 12.39 0.53
C GLU A 184 22.35 11.00 -0.01
N ALA A 185 22.35 10.84 -1.34
CA ALA A 185 22.23 9.53 -1.98
C ALA A 185 23.63 8.95 -2.21
N ASN A 186 23.84 7.68 -1.82
CA ASN A 186 25.14 7.02 -1.89
C ASN A 186 25.20 6.00 -3.03
N HIS A 187 24.25 5.06 -3.06
CA HIS A 187 24.24 3.95 -4.02
C HIS A 187 22.82 3.38 -4.21
N VAL A 188 22.69 2.46 -5.16
CA VAL A 188 21.52 1.58 -5.31
C VAL A 188 22.05 0.15 -5.32
N ALA A 189 21.46 -0.72 -4.50
CA ALA A 189 21.78 -2.14 -4.46
C ALA A 189 20.64 -2.96 -5.06
N LEU A 190 20.97 -4.07 -5.72
CA LEU A 190 20.00 -5.07 -6.14
C LEU A 190 19.87 -6.13 -5.05
N VAL A 191 18.66 -6.31 -4.51
CA VAL A 191 18.40 -7.19 -3.37
C VAL A 191 17.19 -8.08 -3.62
N LYS A 192 17.14 -9.24 -2.94
CA LYS A 192 15.99 -10.14 -2.99
C LYS A 192 14.86 -9.72 -2.05
N ASN A 193 15.19 -9.10 -0.92
CA ASN A 193 14.25 -8.70 0.13
C ASN A 193 14.38 -7.19 0.36
N PRO A 194 13.74 -6.34 -0.45
CA PRO A 194 13.80 -4.89 -0.27
C PRO A 194 12.93 -4.46 0.91
N LYS A 195 13.19 -3.26 1.43
CA LYS A 195 12.24 -2.59 2.33
C LYS A 195 10.94 -2.20 1.61
N ASP A 196 11.04 -1.79 0.34
CA ASP A 196 9.90 -1.42 -0.48
C ASP A 196 9.90 -2.23 -1.79
N ARG A 197 8.92 -3.13 -1.93
CA ARG A 197 8.76 -4.00 -3.10
C ARG A 197 8.25 -3.26 -4.34
N ARG A 198 7.94 -1.97 -4.26
CA ARG A 198 7.62 -1.12 -5.42
C ARG A 198 8.87 -0.71 -6.20
N CYS A 199 10.05 -0.87 -5.63
CA CYS A 199 11.31 -0.49 -6.26
C CYS A 199 11.81 -1.61 -7.19
N ILE A 200 11.27 -1.65 -8.41
CA ILE A 200 11.48 -2.72 -9.40
C ILE A 200 12.17 -2.21 -10.67
N ILE A 201 12.66 -3.14 -11.48
CA ILE A 201 13.08 -2.87 -12.87
C ILE A 201 11.80 -2.77 -13.72
N THR A 202 11.69 -1.72 -14.52
CA THR A 202 10.48 -1.49 -15.36
C THR A 202 10.76 -1.67 -16.84
N LYS A 203 12.02 -1.52 -17.29
CA LYS A 203 12.43 -1.80 -18.67
C LYS A 203 13.83 -2.37 -18.72
N ILE A 204 14.11 -3.17 -19.75
CA ILE A 204 15.42 -3.74 -20.03
C ILE A 204 15.75 -3.63 -21.53
N THR A 205 17.03 -3.60 -21.88
CA THR A 205 17.47 -3.78 -23.28
C THR A 205 17.96 -5.20 -23.55
N ASP A 206 17.73 -5.68 -24.76
CA ASP A 206 18.37 -6.90 -25.28
C ASP A 206 19.76 -6.61 -25.87
N ASP A 207 20.41 -7.68 -26.36
CA ASP A 207 21.74 -7.63 -26.99
C ASP A 207 21.74 -6.85 -28.32
N GLU A 208 20.57 -6.65 -28.94
CA GLU A 208 20.38 -5.84 -30.15
C GLU A 208 20.11 -4.35 -29.84
N GLY A 209 20.02 -4.00 -28.56
CA GLY A 209 19.72 -2.64 -28.08
C GLY A 209 18.23 -2.28 -28.11
N LYS A 210 17.32 -3.23 -28.36
CA LYS A 210 15.88 -3.00 -28.28
C LYS A 210 15.44 -2.94 -26.83
N THR A 211 14.60 -1.96 -26.52
CA THR A 211 14.07 -1.77 -25.16
C THR A 211 12.72 -2.47 -25.02
N PHE A 212 12.54 -3.24 -23.95
CA PHE A 212 11.29 -3.92 -23.64
C PHE A 212 10.71 -3.42 -22.32
N ASP A 213 9.39 -3.27 -22.28
CA ASP A 213 8.64 -3.07 -21.05
C ASP A 213 8.58 -4.38 -20.24
N TYR A 214 8.99 -4.36 -18.97
CA TYR A 214 9.15 -5.59 -18.20
C TYR A 214 7.81 -6.23 -17.78
N PHE A 215 6.73 -5.45 -17.75
CA PHE A 215 5.39 -5.97 -17.43
C PHE A 215 4.75 -6.67 -18.63
N THR A 216 4.91 -6.11 -19.83
CA THR A 216 4.18 -6.54 -21.03
C THR A 216 5.02 -7.28 -22.06
N TRP A 217 6.35 -7.15 -21.97
CA TRP A 217 7.30 -7.62 -22.97
C TRP A 217 7.14 -6.99 -24.36
N ASN A 218 6.38 -5.90 -24.46
CA ASN A 218 6.29 -5.13 -25.68
C ASN A 218 7.57 -4.33 -25.90
N GLU A 219 8.00 -4.22 -27.14
CA GLU A 219 9.05 -3.28 -27.53
C GLU A 219 8.58 -1.85 -27.23
N SER A 220 9.44 -1.06 -26.61
CA SER A 220 9.14 0.30 -26.19
C SER A 220 9.71 1.29 -27.19
N ASP A 221 8.86 2.12 -27.79
CA ASP A 221 9.28 3.23 -28.66
C ASP A 221 10.18 4.26 -27.94
N LYS A 222 10.17 4.26 -26.61
CA LYS A 222 11.00 5.14 -25.78
C LYS A 222 12.34 4.46 -25.53
N GLN A 223 13.34 4.82 -26.34
CA GLN A 223 14.72 4.46 -26.04
C GLN A 223 15.13 4.99 -24.66
N LEU A 224 15.87 4.14 -23.92
CA LEU A 224 16.48 4.56 -22.66
C LEU A 224 17.52 5.64 -22.94
N SER A 225 17.59 6.64 -22.06
CA SER A 225 18.52 7.76 -22.23
C SER A 225 19.96 7.29 -22.03
N GLY A 226 20.75 7.29 -23.10
CA GLY A 226 22.16 6.91 -23.10
C GLY A 226 22.57 6.35 -24.46
N ASN A 227 23.86 6.41 -24.78
CA ASN A 227 24.43 5.71 -25.93
C ASN A 227 25.15 4.47 -25.39
N PRO A 228 24.47 3.32 -25.24
CA PRO A 228 25.10 2.12 -24.72
C PRO A 228 26.23 1.69 -25.65
N LYS A 229 27.35 1.27 -25.08
CA LYS A 229 28.39 0.58 -25.84
C LYS A 229 27.93 -0.84 -26.19
N PRO A 230 28.56 -1.48 -27.18
CA PRO A 230 28.43 -2.93 -27.35
C PRO A 230 28.65 -3.63 -26.00
N ASP A 231 27.79 -4.58 -25.65
CA ASP A 231 27.79 -5.36 -24.40
C ASP A 231 27.31 -4.63 -23.11
N GLU A 232 26.71 -3.43 -23.21
CA GLU A 232 26.11 -2.73 -22.07
C GLU A 232 24.57 -2.92 -22.03
N MET A 233 24.07 -3.58 -20.98
CA MET A 233 22.63 -3.66 -20.69
C MET A 233 22.14 -2.37 -20.04
N MET A 234 21.13 -1.73 -20.62
CA MET A 234 20.44 -0.59 -20.01
C MET A 234 19.15 -1.04 -19.33
N ILE A 235 18.89 -0.48 -18.15
CA ILE A 235 17.68 -0.73 -17.38
C ILE A 235 17.00 0.59 -16.99
N SER A 236 15.67 0.60 -17.05
CA SER A 236 14.85 1.60 -16.36
C SER A 236 14.34 0.99 -15.07
N SER A 237 14.27 1.77 -14.01
CA SER A 237 13.97 1.26 -12.68
C SER A 237 13.32 2.31 -11.79
N ILE A 238 12.44 1.84 -10.90
CA ILE A 238 11.99 2.60 -9.74
C ILE A 238 13.02 2.39 -8.65
N ILE A 239 13.81 3.43 -8.36
CA ILE A 239 14.89 3.38 -7.37
C ILE A 239 14.37 3.68 -5.96
N MET A 240 13.34 4.52 -5.85
CA MET A 240 12.76 4.93 -4.58
C MET A 240 11.31 5.33 -4.79
N SER A 241 10.46 4.98 -3.82
CA SER A 241 9.06 5.39 -3.77
C SER A 241 8.84 6.34 -2.59
N PHE A 242 8.06 7.40 -2.83
CA PHE A 242 7.60 8.33 -1.79
C PHE A 242 6.12 8.14 -1.46
N ARG A 243 5.56 6.97 -1.81
CA ARG A 243 4.15 6.68 -1.56
C ARG A 243 3.89 6.66 -0.06
N THR A 244 2.89 7.42 0.36
CA THR A 244 2.44 7.45 1.75
C THR A 244 1.11 6.73 1.85
N LEU A 245 1.04 5.76 2.76
CA LEU A 245 -0.21 5.12 3.12
C LEU A 245 -0.98 5.97 4.12
N ASP A 246 -2.29 5.91 4.02
CA ASP A 246 -3.21 6.66 4.86
C ASP A 246 -3.45 5.96 6.19
N PHE A 247 -2.47 6.09 7.08
CA PHE A 247 -2.55 5.66 8.48
C PHE A 247 -3.05 6.77 9.42
N SER A 248 -3.41 7.93 8.88
CA SER A 248 -3.91 9.08 9.66
C SER A 248 -5.36 8.91 10.08
#